data_AF-A0A7S3Y6Y4-F1
#
_entry.id   AF-A0A7S3Y6Y4-F1
#
_cell.length_a   1.000
_cell.length_b   1.000
_cell.length_c   1.000
_cell.angle_alpha   90.00
_cell.angle_beta   90.00
_cell.angle_gamma   90.00
#
_symmetry.space_group_name_H-M   'P 1'
#
loop_
_entity.id
_entity.type
_entity.pdbx_description
1 polymer ?
#
loop_
_entity_poly.entity_id
_entity_poly.type
_entity_poly.pdbx_seq_one_letter_code
_entity_poly.pdbx_strand_id
1 'polypeptide(L)'
;GPQFPDASLDEERVLMLKGLEVARNGAKLLGCLMGTDAFKQAFFQKNKLAEIQGRIGKLDTAQIQLLLLRFFAYPRVIYWNRLMDPRTPGKQDFLRQHDAQIVRAVQSVVHVQPGEFLPHTTTQLSLPANLGGAGLSNQERFSGIADASSVAMSSGAIFQRLGHRRFVGWRTDPQQFRELAVIPNACEYWSSAVNGVCTLDPSKQ
;
A
#
# COMPACT_ATOMS: atom_id res chain seq x y z
N GLY A 1 -24.55 14.61 29.42
CA GLY A 1 -23.32 14.37 28.62
C GLY A 1 -22.61 15.70 28.45
N PRO A 2 -21.27 15.73 28.26
CA PRO A 2 -20.58 17.01 28.10
C PRO A 2 -21.08 17.71 26.84
N GLN A 3 -21.53 18.96 26.99
CA GLN A 3 -21.93 19.83 25.89
C GLN A 3 -20.67 20.33 25.19
N PHE A 4 -20.59 20.11 23.88
CA PHE A 4 -19.61 20.78 23.04
C PHE A 4 -20.10 22.22 22.81
N PRO A 5 -19.25 23.24 23.00
CA PRO A 5 -19.64 24.62 22.72
C PRO A 5 -19.84 24.81 21.22
N ASP A 6 -20.88 25.56 20.86
CA ASP A 6 -21.12 26.09 19.52
C ASP A 6 -19.96 26.98 19.10
N ALA A 7 -18.95 26.37 18.48
CA ALA A 7 -17.85 27.10 17.88
C ALA A 7 -18.29 27.49 16.45
N SER A 8 -18.71 28.74 16.30
CA SER A 8 -18.67 29.44 15.02
C SER A 8 -17.22 29.40 14.51
N LEU A 9 -16.94 28.49 13.59
CA LEU A 9 -15.59 28.11 13.20
C LEU A 9 -15.20 28.73 11.86
N ASP A 10 -14.35 29.76 11.94
CA ASP A 10 -13.45 30.20 10.89
C ASP A 10 -12.76 29.00 10.20
N GLU A 11 -12.62 29.11 8.88
CA GLU A 11 -12.48 28.01 7.91
C GLU A 11 -11.19 27.17 7.95
N GLU A 12 -10.22 27.40 8.84
CA GLU A 12 -8.88 26.78 8.67
C GLU A 12 -8.21 26.18 9.91
N ARG A 13 -8.93 25.92 11.00
CA ARG A 13 -8.28 25.37 12.21
C ARG A 13 -8.22 23.84 12.24
N VAL A 14 -7.04 23.30 11.95
CA VAL A 14 -6.64 21.92 12.29
C VAL A 14 -6.59 21.78 13.81
N LEU A 15 -7.41 20.91 14.38
CA LEU A 15 -7.31 20.53 15.80
C LEU A 15 -6.20 19.49 15.95
N MET A 16 -5.08 19.92 16.55
CA MET A 16 -3.94 19.06 16.86
C MET A 16 -4.09 18.52 18.29
N LEU A 17 -4.59 17.30 18.43
CA LEU A 17 -4.39 16.50 19.64
C LEU A 17 -3.11 15.68 19.43
N LYS A 18 -2.22 15.53 20.43
CA LYS A 18 -0.94 14.82 20.27
C LYS A 18 -1.15 13.45 19.59
N GLY A 19 -0.64 13.30 18.35
CA GLY A 19 -0.73 12.07 17.55
C GLY A 19 -1.98 11.93 16.65
N LEU A 20 -2.91 12.88 16.69
CA LEU A 20 -4.15 12.88 15.93
C LEU A 20 -4.29 14.22 15.17
N GLU A 21 -3.97 14.19 13.88
CA GLU A 21 -4.24 15.29 12.96
C GLU A 21 -5.69 15.11 12.46
N VAL A 22 -6.64 15.80 13.09
CA VAL A 22 -8.05 15.79 12.67
C VAL A 22 -8.26 16.91 11.66
N ALA A 23 -8.17 16.57 10.38
CA ALA A 23 -8.77 17.40 9.36
C ALA A 23 -10.28 17.11 9.34
N ARG A 24 -11.14 18.11 9.12
CA ARG A 24 -12.59 17.90 8.99
C ARG A 24 -12.94 16.81 7.96
N ASN A 25 -12.05 16.59 6.98
CA ASN A 25 -12.23 15.66 5.87
C ASN A 25 -11.61 14.28 6.12
N GLY A 26 -10.83 14.06 7.19
CA GLY A 26 -10.20 12.77 7.45
C GLY A 26 -9.11 12.78 8.51
N ALA A 27 -8.62 11.58 8.83
CA ALA A 27 -7.59 11.34 9.83
C ALA A 27 -6.61 10.26 9.37
N LYS A 28 -5.41 10.28 9.96
CA LYS A 28 -4.41 9.21 9.82
C LYS A 28 -4.43 8.37 11.10
N LEU A 29 -4.92 7.14 11.03
CA LEU A 29 -4.87 6.21 12.14
C LEU A 29 -3.71 5.22 11.93
N LEU A 30 -2.69 5.30 12.79
CA LEU A 30 -1.46 4.50 12.67
C LEU A 30 -0.78 4.60 11.28
N GLY A 31 -1.02 5.70 10.56
CA GLY A 31 -0.50 5.90 9.20
C GLY A 31 -1.39 5.35 8.07
N CYS A 32 -2.51 4.70 8.39
CA CYS A 32 -3.59 4.38 7.45
C CYS A 32 -4.56 5.56 7.34
N LEU A 33 -5.06 5.83 6.12
CA LEU A 33 -5.97 6.95 5.87
C LEU A 33 -7.42 6.55 6.10
N MET A 34 -8.14 7.39 6.85
CA MET A 34 -9.59 7.31 7.02
C MET A 34 -10.22 8.67 6.71
N GLY A 35 -11.42 8.68 6.15
CA GLY A 35 -12.12 9.92 5.80
C GLY A 35 -12.59 9.95 4.34
N THR A 36 -12.77 11.15 3.81
CA THR A 36 -13.30 11.40 2.47
C THR A 36 -12.31 11.00 1.38
N ASP A 37 -12.82 10.74 0.20
CA ASP A 37 -12.01 10.38 -0.96
C ASP A 37 -11.09 11.53 -1.39
N ALA A 38 -11.57 12.77 -1.30
CA ALA A 38 -10.74 13.97 -1.52
C ALA A 38 -9.54 14.01 -0.56
N PHE A 39 -9.72 13.66 0.72
CA PHE A 39 -8.63 13.60 1.69
C PHE A 39 -7.60 12.52 1.33
N LYS A 40 -8.06 11.32 0.94
CA LYS A 40 -7.19 10.21 0.53
C LYS A 40 -6.41 10.56 -0.74
N GLN A 41 -7.08 11.13 -1.74
CA GLN A 41 -6.47 11.55 -3.00
C GLN A 41 -5.42 12.64 -2.78
N ALA A 42 -5.75 13.69 -2.01
CA ALA A 42 -4.81 14.76 -1.68
C ALA A 42 -3.57 14.24 -0.94
N PHE A 43 -3.72 13.23 -0.07
CA PHE A 43 -2.58 12.62 0.59
C PHE A 43 -1.63 11.94 -0.41
N PHE A 44 -2.12 11.18 -1.37
CA PHE A 44 -1.28 10.49 -2.36
C PHE A 44 -0.70 11.43 -3.42
N GLN A 45 -1.35 12.56 -3.69
CA GLN A 45 -0.83 13.60 -4.57
C GLN A 45 0.31 14.44 -3.96
N LYS A 46 0.46 14.45 -2.62
CA LYS A 46 1.63 15.08 -1.99
C LYS A 46 2.90 14.38 -2.49
N ASN A 47 3.90 15.18 -2.85
CA ASN A 47 5.15 14.73 -3.47
C ASN A 47 6.06 13.95 -2.47
N LYS A 48 5.60 12.77 -2.05
CA LYS A 48 6.29 11.84 -1.12
C LYS A 48 7.49 11.15 -1.75
N LEU A 49 7.67 11.36 -3.05
CA LEU A 49 8.56 10.64 -3.93
C LEU A 49 9.88 11.39 -4.18
N ALA A 50 9.88 12.73 -4.01
CA ALA A 50 11.07 13.57 -4.15
C ALA A 50 12.22 13.21 -3.17
N GLU A 51 11.91 12.61 -2.03
CA GLU A 51 12.91 12.24 -1.01
C GLU A 51 13.79 11.05 -1.44
N ILE A 52 13.28 10.15 -2.29
CA ILE A 52 13.99 8.94 -2.73
C ILE A 52 15.14 9.31 -3.65
N GLN A 53 14.89 10.17 -4.65
CA GLN A 53 15.88 10.56 -5.66
C GLN A 53 17.05 11.35 -5.07
N GLY A 54 16.82 12.21 -4.07
CA GLY A 54 17.86 13.08 -3.50
C GLY A 54 18.90 12.38 -2.62
N ARG A 55 18.66 11.14 -2.20
CA ARG A 55 19.52 10.41 -1.25
C ARG A 55 20.39 9.32 -1.87
N ILE A 56 20.00 8.79 -3.04
CA ILE A 56 20.64 7.60 -3.61
C ILE A 56 21.97 7.92 -4.30
N GLY A 57 22.06 9.05 -5.01
CA GLY A 57 23.27 9.41 -5.77
C GLY A 57 24.47 9.87 -4.93
N LYS A 58 24.43 9.77 -3.59
CA LYS A 58 25.47 10.30 -2.68
C LYS A 58 26.38 9.22 -2.07
N LEU A 59 26.31 7.99 -2.55
CA LEU A 59 26.94 6.84 -1.90
C LEU A 59 27.90 6.12 -2.84
N ASP A 60 28.97 5.55 -2.28
CA ASP A 60 30.12 5.12 -3.08
C ASP A 60 29.92 3.80 -3.83
N THR A 61 29.00 2.92 -3.41
CA THR A 61 28.82 1.59 -4.03
C THR A 61 27.39 1.35 -4.49
N ALA A 62 27.24 0.86 -5.73
CA ALA A 62 25.94 0.46 -6.30
C ALA A 62 25.16 -0.54 -5.41
N GLN A 63 25.85 -1.48 -4.76
CA GLN A 63 25.23 -2.42 -3.82
C GLN A 63 24.58 -1.71 -2.62
N ILE A 64 25.25 -0.70 -2.04
CA ILE A 64 24.74 0.08 -0.91
C ILE A 64 23.56 0.95 -1.37
N GLN A 65 23.67 1.54 -2.56
CA GLN A 65 22.59 2.32 -3.16
C GLN A 65 21.32 1.48 -3.39
N LEU A 66 21.45 0.27 -3.96
CA LEU A 66 20.33 -0.66 -4.14
C LEU A 66 19.74 -1.14 -2.81
N LEU A 67 20.59 -1.41 -1.82
CA LEU A 67 20.15 -1.81 -0.49
C LEU A 67 19.33 -0.71 0.19
N LEU A 68 19.78 0.55 0.11
CA LEU A 68 19.06 1.67 0.69
C LEU A 68 17.79 1.99 -0.07
N LEU A 69 17.77 1.84 -1.39
CA LEU A 69 16.54 1.93 -2.17
C LEU A 69 15.48 0.96 -1.63
N ARG A 70 15.88 -0.29 -1.34
CA ARG A 70 15.00 -1.28 -0.72
C ARG A 70 14.47 -0.83 0.65
N PHE A 71 15.33 -0.32 1.52
CA PHE A 71 14.94 0.08 2.88
C PHE A 71 14.17 1.40 2.96
N PHE A 72 14.38 2.35 2.06
CA PHE A 72 13.67 3.62 2.08
C PHE A 72 12.36 3.58 1.30
N ALA A 73 12.35 2.92 0.14
CA ALA A 73 11.21 3.03 -0.76
C ALA A 73 10.03 2.14 -0.36
N TYR A 74 10.29 0.99 0.26
CA TYR A 74 9.29 -0.07 0.39
C TYR A 74 8.58 -0.17 1.74
N PRO A 75 9.20 0.03 2.92
CA PRO A 75 8.53 -0.31 4.19
C PRO A 75 7.19 0.38 4.37
N ARG A 76 7.10 1.67 4.00
CA ARG A 76 5.87 2.44 4.11
C ARG A 76 4.83 2.05 3.05
N VAL A 77 5.27 1.74 1.83
CA VAL A 77 4.38 1.33 0.74
C VAL A 77 3.81 -0.06 0.98
N ILE A 78 4.64 -1.01 1.42
CA ILE A 78 4.20 -2.36 1.83
C ILE A 78 3.18 -2.27 2.97
N TYR A 79 3.40 -1.38 3.93
CA TYR A 79 2.46 -1.14 5.02
C TYR A 79 1.10 -0.65 4.49
N TRP A 80 1.09 0.35 3.61
CA TRP A 80 -0.15 0.84 2.98
C TRP A 80 -0.81 -0.21 2.08
N ASN A 81 -0.04 -1.04 1.40
CA ASN A 81 -0.55 -2.12 0.57
C ASN A 81 -1.28 -3.19 1.38
N ARG A 82 -0.96 -3.36 2.67
CA ARG A 82 -1.63 -4.31 3.57
C ARG A 82 -2.84 -3.75 4.32
N LEU A 83 -2.97 -2.43 4.39
CA LEU A 83 -3.97 -1.78 5.27
C LEU A 83 -4.99 -0.92 4.54
N MET A 84 -4.72 -0.58 3.29
CA MET A 84 -5.57 0.28 2.50
C MET A 84 -6.07 -0.47 1.29
N ASP A 85 -7.38 -0.38 1.07
CA ASP A 85 -8.03 -0.93 -0.11
C ASP A 85 -7.31 -0.45 -1.39
N PRO A 86 -6.97 -1.35 -2.33
CA PRO A 86 -6.38 -1.00 -3.62
C PRO A 86 -7.14 0.06 -4.41
N ARG A 87 -8.47 0.16 -4.25
CA ARG A 87 -9.36 1.16 -4.88
C ARG A 87 -9.35 2.50 -4.15
N THR A 88 -8.56 2.66 -3.09
CA THR A 88 -8.41 3.95 -2.43
C THR A 88 -8.02 5.02 -3.47
N PRO A 89 -8.77 6.14 -3.57
CA PRO A 89 -8.50 7.17 -4.57
C PRO A 89 -7.06 7.68 -4.53
N GLY A 90 -6.43 7.76 -5.70
CA GLY A 90 -5.04 8.18 -5.87
C GLY A 90 -3.97 7.15 -5.49
N LYS A 91 -4.33 6.02 -4.87
CA LYS A 91 -3.36 5.01 -4.44
C LYS A 91 -2.67 4.35 -5.63
N GLN A 92 -3.42 3.85 -6.62
CA GLN A 92 -2.85 3.15 -7.78
C GLN A 92 -1.91 4.04 -8.60
N ASP A 93 -2.31 5.29 -8.84
CA ASP A 93 -1.47 6.24 -9.57
C ASP A 93 -0.18 6.56 -8.79
N PHE A 94 -0.27 6.69 -7.47
CA PHE A 94 0.90 6.84 -6.61
C PHE A 94 1.82 5.62 -6.69
N LEU A 95 1.28 4.40 -6.63
CA LEU A 95 2.07 3.16 -6.73
C LEU A 95 2.76 3.05 -8.09
N ARG A 96 2.06 3.37 -9.19
CA ARG A 96 2.66 3.39 -10.53
C ARG A 96 3.80 4.39 -10.65
N GLN A 97 3.63 5.58 -10.08
CA GLN A 97 4.69 6.59 -10.04
C GLN A 97 5.87 6.15 -9.15
N HIS A 98 5.58 5.54 -8.01
CA HIS A 98 6.59 4.97 -7.11
C HIS A 98 7.42 3.90 -7.81
N ASP A 99 6.78 2.90 -8.42
CA ASP A 99 7.45 1.82 -9.14
C ASP A 99 8.29 2.36 -10.31
N ALA A 100 7.76 3.32 -11.08
CA ALA A 100 8.51 3.97 -12.16
C ALA A 100 9.76 4.71 -11.65
N GLN A 101 9.69 5.34 -10.48
CA GLN A 101 10.84 6.01 -9.87
C GLN A 101 11.86 5.03 -9.32
N ILE A 102 11.43 3.91 -8.74
CA ILE A 102 12.32 2.81 -8.35
C ILE A 102 13.11 2.33 -9.56
N VAL A 103 12.43 2.05 -10.67
CA VAL A 103 13.08 1.59 -11.90
C VAL A 103 14.10 2.62 -12.39
N ARG A 104 13.73 3.91 -12.43
CA ARG A 104 14.67 4.98 -12.79
C ARG A 104 15.86 5.09 -11.84
N ALA A 105 15.63 4.94 -10.54
CA ALA A 105 16.69 4.93 -9.55
C ALA A 105 17.63 3.74 -9.78
N VAL A 106 17.11 2.53 -10.00
CA VAL A 106 17.94 1.36 -10.31
C VAL A 106 18.74 1.59 -11.59
N GLN A 107 18.11 2.06 -12.67
CA GLN A 107 18.78 2.40 -13.94
C GLN A 107 19.96 3.36 -13.71
N SER A 108 19.77 4.38 -12.85
CA SER A 108 20.85 5.32 -12.51
C SER A 108 21.99 4.66 -11.73
N VAL A 109 21.68 3.71 -10.84
CA VAL A 109 22.65 3.00 -9.98
C VAL A 109 23.48 2.01 -10.78
N VAL A 110 22.86 1.32 -11.75
CA VAL A 110 23.53 0.29 -12.58
C VAL A 110 24.05 0.85 -13.92
N HIS A 111 23.87 2.15 -14.16
CA HIS A 111 24.28 2.84 -15.39
C HIS A 111 23.72 2.20 -16.68
N VAL A 112 22.46 1.77 -16.63
CA VAL A 112 21.75 1.13 -17.77
C VAL A 112 20.79 2.15 -18.41
N GLN A 113 20.79 2.23 -19.73
CA GLN A 113 19.87 3.13 -20.45
C GLN A 113 18.42 2.62 -20.34
N PRO A 114 17.40 3.51 -20.37
CA PRO A 114 16.01 3.09 -20.25
C PRO A 114 15.57 2.02 -21.26
N GLY A 115 16.10 2.06 -22.50
CA GLY A 115 15.79 1.09 -23.55
C GLY A 115 16.43 -0.29 -23.38
N GLU A 116 17.44 -0.41 -22.51
CA GLU A 116 18.13 -1.67 -22.20
C GLU A 116 17.48 -2.41 -21.02
N PHE A 117 16.54 -1.74 -20.32
CA PHE A 117 15.87 -2.29 -19.17
C PHE A 117 14.66 -3.14 -19.58
N LEU A 118 14.91 -4.42 -19.85
CA LEU A 118 13.93 -5.36 -20.40
C LEU A 118 12.95 -5.87 -19.32
N PRO A 119 11.75 -6.38 -19.71
CA PRO A 119 10.76 -6.87 -18.76
C PRO A 119 11.27 -7.97 -17.81
N HIS A 120 12.18 -8.83 -18.29
CA HIS A 120 12.78 -9.88 -17.45
C HIS A 120 13.72 -9.30 -16.38
N THR A 121 14.36 -8.15 -16.64
CA THR A 121 15.19 -7.44 -15.66
C THR A 121 14.34 -6.98 -14.48
N THR A 122 13.12 -6.52 -14.74
CA THR A 122 12.14 -6.17 -13.69
C THR A 122 11.76 -7.39 -12.84
N THR A 123 11.58 -8.56 -13.46
CA THR A 123 11.32 -9.81 -12.73
C THR A 123 12.52 -10.20 -11.87
N GLN A 124 13.73 -10.12 -12.41
CA GLN A 124 14.96 -10.42 -11.67
C GLN A 124 15.15 -9.47 -10.46
N LEU A 125 14.87 -8.17 -10.63
CA LEU A 125 14.94 -7.20 -9.52
C LEU A 125 14.00 -7.55 -8.36
N SER A 126 12.84 -8.11 -8.66
CA SER A 126 11.84 -8.47 -7.66
C SER A 126 12.29 -9.66 -6.78
N LEU A 127 13.22 -10.48 -7.27
CA LEU A 127 13.72 -11.63 -6.54
C LEU A 127 14.50 -11.19 -5.30
N PRO A 128 14.45 -11.98 -4.21
CA PRO A 128 15.33 -11.82 -3.07
C PRO A 128 16.82 -11.81 -3.43
N ALA A 129 17.65 -11.18 -2.58
CA ALA A 129 19.10 -11.11 -2.77
C ALA A 129 19.78 -12.49 -2.85
N ASN A 130 19.30 -13.48 -2.09
CA ASN A 130 19.81 -14.85 -2.16
C ASN A 130 19.46 -15.59 -3.47
N LEU A 131 18.57 -15.03 -4.29
CA LEU A 131 18.25 -15.53 -5.63
C LEU A 131 18.82 -14.61 -6.74
N GLY A 132 19.78 -13.74 -6.39
CA GLY A 132 20.41 -12.83 -7.35
C GLY A 132 19.55 -11.64 -7.76
N GLY A 133 18.51 -11.29 -6.98
CA GLY A 133 17.71 -10.09 -7.19
C GLY A 133 17.98 -8.98 -6.18
N ALA A 134 17.14 -7.95 -6.18
CA ALA A 134 17.27 -6.78 -5.30
C ALA A 134 16.12 -6.66 -4.27
N GLY A 135 15.12 -7.55 -4.33
CA GLY A 135 13.90 -7.50 -3.52
C GLY A 135 13.03 -6.28 -3.81
N LEU A 136 13.16 -5.69 -5.00
CA LEU A 136 12.43 -4.50 -5.45
C LEU A 136 11.21 -4.96 -6.26
N SER A 137 10.13 -5.28 -5.57
CA SER A 137 8.90 -5.80 -6.20
C SER A 137 7.99 -4.68 -6.69
N ASN A 138 7.19 -4.94 -7.74
CA ASN A 138 6.22 -3.99 -8.29
C ASN A 138 5.03 -3.81 -7.32
N GLN A 139 4.95 -2.66 -6.66
CA GLN A 139 3.97 -2.42 -5.60
C GLN A 139 2.56 -2.21 -6.13
N GLU A 140 2.39 -1.64 -7.33
CA GLU A 140 1.09 -1.52 -7.98
C GLU A 140 0.48 -2.92 -8.17
N ARG A 141 1.22 -3.81 -8.85
CA ARG A 141 0.80 -5.18 -9.16
C ARG A 141 0.51 -6.00 -7.90
N PHE A 142 1.32 -5.85 -6.86
CA PHE A 142 1.16 -6.63 -5.62
C PHE A 142 0.24 -5.98 -4.58
N SER A 143 -0.29 -4.77 -4.81
CA SER A 143 -1.15 -4.12 -3.82
C SER A 143 -2.42 -4.93 -3.52
N GLY A 144 -3.04 -5.54 -4.54
CA GLY A 144 -4.29 -6.30 -4.37
C GLY A 144 -4.09 -7.53 -3.50
N ILE A 145 -3.07 -8.33 -3.81
CA ILE A 145 -2.79 -9.55 -3.05
C ILE A 145 -2.30 -9.26 -1.63
N ALA A 146 -1.57 -8.17 -1.42
CA ALA A 146 -1.11 -7.76 -0.09
C ALA A 146 -2.30 -7.39 0.83
N ASP A 147 -3.28 -6.65 0.30
CA ASP A 147 -4.50 -6.29 1.03
C ASP A 147 -5.35 -7.54 1.30
N ALA A 148 -5.61 -8.35 0.27
CA ALA A 148 -6.38 -9.59 0.41
C ALA A 148 -5.76 -10.57 1.43
N SER A 149 -4.43 -10.72 1.41
CA SER A 149 -3.71 -11.55 2.38
C SER A 149 -3.86 -11.01 3.81
N SER A 150 -3.81 -9.69 3.98
CA SER A 150 -3.99 -9.03 5.28
C SER A 150 -5.40 -9.27 5.82
N VAL A 151 -6.42 -9.14 4.96
CA VAL A 151 -7.81 -9.45 5.29
C VAL A 151 -7.95 -10.92 5.68
N ALA A 152 -7.43 -11.85 4.87
CA ALA A 152 -7.50 -13.29 5.16
C ALA A 152 -6.87 -13.65 6.50
N MET A 153 -5.68 -13.12 6.80
CA MET A 153 -4.98 -13.37 8.08
C MET A 153 -5.69 -12.77 9.30
N SER A 154 -6.38 -11.64 9.13
CA SER A 154 -6.99 -10.91 10.25
C SER A 154 -8.47 -11.27 10.50
N SER A 155 -9.18 -11.74 9.47
CA SER A 155 -10.64 -11.96 9.50
C SER A 155 -11.07 -12.90 10.63
N GLY A 156 -10.36 -14.02 10.84
CA GLY A 156 -10.69 -14.96 11.91
C GLY A 156 -10.58 -14.33 13.31
N ALA A 157 -9.52 -13.56 13.55
CA ALA A 157 -9.31 -12.86 14.82
C ALA A 157 -10.36 -11.75 15.03
N ILE A 158 -10.73 -11.04 13.96
CA ILE A 158 -11.78 -10.01 13.99
C ILE A 158 -13.13 -10.64 14.34
N PHE A 159 -13.52 -11.71 13.64
CA PHE A 159 -14.75 -12.45 13.90
C PHE A 159 -14.82 -12.94 15.34
N GLN A 160 -13.74 -13.52 15.86
CA GLN A 160 -13.69 -14.04 17.22
C GLN A 160 -13.82 -12.94 18.28
N ARG A 161 -13.06 -11.85 18.14
CA ARG A 161 -12.97 -10.78 19.15
C ARG A 161 -14.19 -9.86 19.13
N LEU A 162 -14.63 -9.46 17.94
CA LEU A 162 -15.72 -8.50 17.80
C LEU A 162 -17.09 -9.16 17.73
N GLY A 163 -17.18 -10.42 17.24
CA GLY A 163 -18.44 -11.15 17.15
C GLY A 163 -19.10 -11.40 18.51
N HIS A 164 -18.33 -11.49 19.61
CA HIS A 164 -18.92 -11.62 20.95
C HIS A 164 -19.28 -10.27 21.59
N ARG A 165 -18.51 -9.21 21.31
CA ARG A 165 -18.57 -7.95 22.08
C ARG A 165 -19.36 -6.85 21.41
N ARG A 166 -19.40 -6.81 20.07
CA ARG A 166 -20.02 -5.73 19.31
C ARG A 166 -20.98 -6.22 18.24
N PHE A 167 -20.75 -7.38 17.66
CA PHE A 167 -21.52 -7.87 16.52
C PHE A 167 -22.03 -9.30 16.77
N VAL A 168 -22.92 -9.46 17.74
CA VAL A 168 -23.50 -10.76 18.13
C VAL A 168 -24.20 -11.45 16.95
N GLY A 169 -24.74 -10.67 16.02
CA GLY A 169 -25.33 -11.15 14.76
C GLY A 169 -24.37 -12.03 13.94
N TRP A 170 -23.07 -11.76 13.95
CA TRP A 170 -22.10 -12.57 13.21
C TRP A 170 -21.97 -14.01 13.72
N ARG A 171 -22.30 -14.28 14.99
CA ARG A 171 -22.24 -15.63 15.58
C ARG A 171 -23.47 -16.46 15.26
N THR A 172 -24.63 -15.80 15.24
CA THR A 172 -25.92 -16.43 14.96
C THR A 172 -26.13 -16.59 13.46
N ASP A 173 -25.61 -15.64 12.69
CA ASP A 173 -25.59 -15.66 11.23
C ASP A 173 -24.21 -15.22 10.70
N PRO A 174 -23.29 -16.19 10.51
CA PRO A 174 -21.95 -15.92 9.97
C PRO A 174 -21.95 -15.29 8.58
N GLN A 175 -23.08 -15.34 7.85
CA GLN A 175 -23.20 -14.74 6.53
C GLN A 175 -23.02 -13.23 6.59
N GLN A 176 -23.55 -12.56 7.63
CA GLN A 176 -23.40 -11.11 7.84
C GLN A 176 -21.94 -10.66 7.91
N PHE A 177 -21.06 -11.50 8.44
CA PHE A 177 -19.63 -11.22 8.45
C PHE A 177 -18.99 -11.38 7.06
N ARG A 178 -19.41 -12.41 6.31
CA ARG A 178 -18.90 -12.70 4.96
C ARG A 178 -19.34 -11.64 3.94
N GLU A 179 -20.47 -10.99 4.18
CA GLU A 179 -21.03 -9.94 3.33
C GLU A 179 -20.46 -8.54 3.63
N LEU A 180 -19.64 -8.39 4.67
CA LEU A 180 -18.88 -7.16 4.88
C LEU A 180 -18.06 -6.87 3.64
N ALA A 181 -18.26 -5.72 3.01
CA ALA A 181 -17.68 -5.38 1.71
C ALA A 181 -16.19 -5.73 1.58
N VAL A 182 -15.39 -5.56 2.63
CA VAL A 182 -13.95 -5.92 2.64
C VAL A 182 -13.66 -7.38 2.26
N ILE A 183 -14.55 -8.32 2.59
CA ILE A 183 -14.37 -9.76 2.34
C ILE A 183 -14.52 -10.10 0.84
N PRO A 184 -15.65 -9.83 0.16
CA PRO A 184 -15.78 -10.13 -1.27
C PRO A 184 -14.77 -9.36 -2.12
N ASN A 185 -14.42 -8.13 -1.74
CA ASN A 185 -13.39 -7.35 -2.44
C ASN A 185 -12.01 -8.03 -2.33
N ALA A 186 -11.63 -8.51 -1.14
CA ALA A 186 -10.40 -9.28 -0.94
C ALA A 186 -10.39 -10.59 -1.76
N CYS A 187 -11.51 -11.29 -1.82
CA CYS A 187 -11.66 -12.48 -2.66
C CYS A 187 -11.44 -12.17 -4.14
N GLU A 188 -12.03 -11.09 -4.64
CA GLU A 188 -11.86 -10.64 -6.03
C GLU A 188 -10.39 -10.36 -6.35
N TYR A 189 -9.68 -9.65 -5.47
CA TYR A 189 -8.24 -9.39 -5.64
C TYR A 189 -7.40 -10.66 -5.65
N TRP A 190 -7.72 -11.61 -4.77
CA TRP A 190 -7.03 -12.89 -4.73
C TRP A 190 -7.24 -13.67 -6.03
N SER A 191 -8.49 -13.78 -6.49
CA SER A 191 -8.83 -14.45 -7.75
C SER A 191 -8.16 -13.78 -8.96
N SER A 192 -8.19 -12.45 -9.03
CA SER A 192 -7.51 -11.68 -10.09
C SER A 192 -6.00 -11.94 -10.11
N ALA A 193 -5.36 -11.93 -8.94
CA ALA A 193 -3.93 -12.20 -8.83
C ALA A 193 -3.56 -13.64 -9.21
N VAL A 194 -4.33 -14.64 -8.74
CA VAL A 194 -4.12 -16.05 -9.10
C VAL A 194 -4.29 -16.27 -10.60
N ASN A 195 -5.35 -15.72 -11.20
CA ASN A 195 -5.58 -15.83 -12.64
C ASN A 195 -4.47 -15.16 -13.47
N GLY A 196 -3.93 -14.04 -12.98
CA GLY A 196 -2.78 -13.36 -13.61
C GLY A 196 -1.43 -14.07 -13.41
N VAL A 197 -1.31 -15.00 -12.46
CA VAL A 197 -0.11 -15.83 -12.26
C VAL A 197 -0.24 -17.15 -13.02
N CYS A 198 -1.42 -17.78 -13.02
CA CYS A 198 -1.70 -19.01 -13.76
C CYS A 198 -1.74 -18.84 -15.29
N THR A 199 -1.76 -17.61 -15.78
CA THR A 199 -1.62 -17.28 -17.21
C THR A 199 -0.16 -17.04 -17.64
N LEU A 200 0.81 -17.10 -16.71
CA LEU A 200 2.22 -17.13 -17.05
C LEU A 200 2.60 -18.54 -17.54
N ASP A 201 2.48 -18.70 -18.87
CA ASP A 201 3.10 -19.72 -19.72
C ASP A 201 2.27 -20.99 -20.05
N PRO A 202 1.37 -20.92 -21.04
CA PRO A 202 0.74 -22.11 -21.63
C PRO A 202 1.72 -22.99 -22.45
N SER A 203 2.99 -22.60 -22.64
CA SER A 203 4.00 -23.43 -23.32
C SER A 203 4.81 -24.34 -22.37
N LYS A 204 4.45 -24.36 -21.08
CA LYS A 204 5.04 -25.23 -20.05
C LYS A 204 4.07 -26.25 -19.43
N GLN A 205 2.91 -26.44 -20.06
CA GLN A 205 2.05 -27.63 -19.86
C GLN A 205 2.31 -28.63 -20.98
#